data_AF-A0A4R1HM17-F1
#
_entry.id   AF-A0A4R1HM17-F1
#
_cell.length_a   1.000
_cell.length_b   1.000
_cell.length_c   1.000
_cell.angle_alpha   90.00
_cell.angle_beta   90.00
_cell.angle_gamma   90.00
#
_symmetry.space_group_name_H-M   'P 1'
#
loop_
_entity.id
_entity.type
_entity.pdbx_description
1 polymer ?
#
loop_
_entity_poly.entity_id
_entity_poly.type
_entity_poly.pdbx_seq_one_letter_code
_entity_poly.pdbx_strand_id
1 'polypeptide(L)'
;MLVADQVERLGLRHPTPSDAVVDGLPSPACKWLGNDGGISAQFIPIGAEVAIPVPGAVITQVNGFGAVRNVPDLPGSPPICQLAIDVAPGQTVRVQANAIPNPPYGMDELCRRADEAASMVMTTVVANAPK
;
A
#
# COMPACT_ATOMS: atom_id res chain seq x y z
N MET A 1 6.48 -5.75 -4.94
CA MET A 1 5.42 -6.27 -5.83
C MET A 1 4.94 -7.60 -5.30
N LEU A 2 3.65 -7.92 -5.43
CA LEU A 2 3.12 -9.23 -5.03
C LEU A 2 3.40 -10.28 -6.11
N VAL A 3 3.86 -11.46 -5.69
CA VAL A 3 4.02 -12.65 -6.56
C VAL A 3 2.73 -13.48 -6.60
N ALA A 4 2.63 -14.45 -7.52
CA ALA A 4 1.41 -15.23 -7.76
C ALA A 4 0.83 -15.85 -6.47
N ASP A 5 1.65 -16.53 -5.67
CA ASP A 5 1.22 -17.16 -4.42
C ASP A 5 0.69 -16.14 -3.39
N GLN A 6 1.28 -14.95 -3.33
CA GLN A 6 0.84 -13.87 -2.46
C GLN A 6 -0.49 -13.28 -2.92
N VAL A 7 -0.68 -13.15 -4.24
CA VAL A 7 -1.92 -12.69 -4.87
C VAL A 7 -3.05 -13.68 -4.56
N GLU A 8 -2.81 -14.98 -4.71
CA GLU A 8 -3.81 -16.02 -4.38
C GLU A 8 -4.16 -16.04 -2.89
N ARG A 9 -3.16 -15.97 -2.00
CA ARG A 9 -3.37 -15.95 -0.55
C ARG A 9 -4.24 -14.78 -0.09
N LEU A 10 -4.13 -13.63 -0.76
CA LEU A 10 -4.93 -12.44 -0.49
C LEU A 10 -6.31 -12.47 -1.21
N GLY A 11 -6.62 -13.52 -1.96
CA GLY A 11 -7.86 -13.62 -2.74
C GLY A 11 -7.94 -12.59 -3.87
N LEU A 12 -6.78 -12.12 -4.35
CA LEU A 12 -6.64 -11.09 -5.36
C LEU A 12 -6.49 -11.69 -6.76
N ARG A 13 -6.81 -10.90 -7.78
CA ARG A 13 -6.73 -11.26 -9.20
C ARG A 13 -6.38 -10.03 -10.04
N HIS A 14 -6.08 -10.28 -11.33
CA HIS A 14 -5.93 -9.25 -12.36
C HIS A 14 -4.86 -8.18 -12.04
N PRO A 15 -3.57 -8.55 -11.96
CA PRO A 15 -2.50 -7.56 -11.83
C PRO A 15 -2.59 -6.54 -12.96
N THR A 16 -2.76 -5.27 -12.60
CA THR A 16 -2.87 -4.16 -13.54
C THR A 16 -1.75 -3.16 -13.25
N PRO A 17 -0.67 -3.16 -14.06
CA PRO A 17 0.37 -2.15 -13.97
C PRO A 17 -0.16 -0.75 -14.26
N SER A 18 0.48 0.26 -13.69
CA SER A 18 0.17 1.66 -13.94
C SER A 18 1.45 2.52 -13.88
N ASP A 19 1.60 3.39 -14.86
CA ASP A 19 2.66 4.41 -14.92
C ASP A 19 2.19 5.69 -14.22
N ALA A 20 1.90 5.60 -12.92
CA ALA A 20 1.46 6.75 -12.16
C ALA A 20 2.58 7.78 -12.01
N VAL A 21 2.20 9.05 -11.79
CA VAL A 21 3.11 10.16 -11.56
C VAL A 21 2.77 10.78 -10.20
N VAL A 22 3.78 10.98 -9.37
CA VAL A 22 3.66 11.66 -8.07
C VAL A 22 4.69 12.78 -8.04
N ASP A 23 4.23 14.02 -7.82
CA ASP A 23 5.07 15.22 -7.81
C ASP A 23 5.96 15.37 -9.06
N GLY A 24 5.40 15.06 -10.23
CA GLY A 24 6.13 15.11 -11.51
C GLY A 24 7.12 13.97 -11.74
N LEU A 25 7.28 13.04 -10.79
CA LEU A 25 8.21 11.91 -10.90
C LEU A 25 7.48 10.60 -11.24
N PRO A 26 8.08 9.75 -12.11
CA PRO A 26 7.55 8.41 -12.38
C PRO A 26 7.43 7.58 -11.11
N SER A 27 6.26 6.99 -10.91
CA SER A 27 5.90 6.26 -9.71
C SER A 27 5.17 4.98 -10.09
N PRO A 28 5.89 3.94 -10.55
CA PRO A 28 5.29 2.73 -11.05
C PRO A 28 4.45 2.05 -9.97
N ALA A 29 3.26 1.64 -10.36
CA ALA A 29 2.29 1.00 -9.47
C ALA A 29 1.76 -0.29 -10.09
N CYS A 30 1.22 -1.15 -9.24
CA CYS A 30 0.42 -2.28 -9.66
C CYS A 30 -0.79 -2.38 -8.74
N LYS A 31 -1.95 -2.67 -9.33
CA LYS A 31 -3.20 -2.88 -8.62
C LYS A 31 -3.70 -4.30 -8.85
N TRP A 32 -4.31 -4.86 -7.82
CA TRP A 32 -5.01 -6.13 -7.87
C TRP A 32 -6.42 -5.95 -7.30
N LEU A 33 -7.37 -6.71 -7.85
CA LEU A 33 -8.77 -6.67 -7.43
C LEU A 33 -9.14 -7.98 -6.75
N GLY A 34 -9.94 -7.89 -5.69
CA GLY A 34 -10.61 -9.00 -5.03
C GLY A 34 -12.12 -8.72 -4.94
N ASN A 35 -12.86 -9.63 -4.32
CA ASN A 35 -14.33 -9.53 -4.25
C ASN A 35 -14.80 -8.31 -3.44
N ASP A 36 -14.09 -7.97 -2.36
CA ASP A 36 -14.52 -6.91 -1.44
C ASP A 36 -13.70 -5.62 -1.57
N GLY A 37 -12.90 -5.48 -2.62
CA GLY A 37 -11.94 -4.38 -2.71
C GLY A 37 -10.71 -4.71 -3.53
N GLY A 38 -9.66 -3.93 -3.36
CA GLY A 38 -8.38 -4.14 -4.05
C GLY A 38 -7.20 -3.80 -3.17
N ILE A 39 -6.03 -4.23 -3.63
CA ILE A 39 -4.74 -3.82 -3.11
C ILE A 39 -4.00 -3.08 -4.22
N SER A 40 -3.32 -2.00 -3.88
CA SER A 40 -2.31 -1.39 -4.74
C SER A 40 -0.96 -1.34 -4.05
N ALA A 41 0.10 -1.47 -4.82
CA ALA A 41 1.47 -1.23 -4.40
C ALA A 41 2.13 -0.27 -5.38
N GLN A 42 2.83 0.74 -4.88
CA GLN A 42 3.43 1.79 -5.68
C GLN A 42 4.80 2.16 -5.12
N PHE A 43 5.77 2.32 -6.01
CA PHE A 43 7.06 2.88 -5.66
C PHE A 43 7.04 4.38 -5.92
N ILE A 44 7.36 5.18 -4.91
CA ILE A 44 7.34 6.64 -4.96
C ILE A 44 8.76 7.15 -4.66
N PRO A 45 9.40 7.92 -5.56
CA PRO A 45 10.72 8.50 -5.33
C PRO A 45 10.65 9.76 -4.43
N ILE A 46 9.93 9.64 -3.32
CA ILE A 46 9.76 10.65 -2.27
C ILE A 46 9.79 9.91 -0.93
N GLY A 47 10.35 10.51 0.11
CA GLY A 47 10.46 9.91 1.45
C GLY A 47 9.10 9.79 2.16
N ALA A 48 8.98 8.79 3.04
CA ALA A 48 7.71 8.47 3.71
C ALA A 48 7.28 9.55 4.72
N GLU A 49 8.22 10.41 5.15
CA GLU A 49 7.99 11.54 6.03
C GLU A 49 6.94 12.51 5.51
N VAL A 50 6.73 12.58 4.19
CA VAL A 50 5.68 13.42 3.58
C VAL A 50 4.26 12.97 3.96
N ALA A 51 4.10 11.73 4.44
CA ALA A 51 2.82 11.21 4.92
C ALA A 51 2.54 11.53 6.39
N ILE A 52 3.56 11.91 7.18
CA ILE A 52 3.42 12.27 8.61
C ILE A 52 2.41 13.40 8.86
N PRO A 53 2.39 14.52 8.10
CA PRO A 53 1.46 15.61 8.37
C PRO A 53 0.01 15.31 7.97
N VAL A 54 -0.29 14.14 7.38
CA VAL A 54 -1.66 13.77 7.02
C VAL A 54 -2.49 13.58 8.30
N PRO A 55 -3.68 14.21 8.42
CA PRO A 55 -4.54 14.03 9.58
C PRO A 55 -4.85 12.54 9.85
N GLY A 56 -4.67 12.11 11.10
CA GLY A 56 -4.88 10.72 11.50
C GLY A 56 -3.76 9.77 11.08
N ALA A 57 -2.63 10.28 10.58
CA ALA A 57 -1.44 9.47 10.34
C ALA A 57 -0.83 8.96 11.65
N VAL A 58 -0.36 7.71 11.64
CA VAL A 58 0.28 7.04 12.76
C VAL A 58 1.60 6.46 12.28
N ILE A 59 2.68 6.78 12.99
CA ILE A 59 3.99 6.16 12.77
C ILE A 59 3.93 4.71 13.26
N THR A 60 4.34 3.79 12.40
CA THR A 60 4.34 2.35 12.64
C THR A 60 5.57 1.72 11.97
N GLN A 61 5.61 0.38 11.89
CA GLN A 61 6.64 -0.35 11.19
C GLN A 61 6.04 -1.49 10.36
N VAL A 62 6.68 -1.81 9.24
CA VAL A 62 6.40 -2.99 8.43
C VAL A 62 7.68 -3.78 8.28
N ASN A 63 7.74 -5.00 8.82
CA ASN A 63 8.93 -5.87 8.75
C ASN A 63 10.24 -5.17 9.22
N GLY A 64 10.15 -4.27 10.21
CA GLY A 64 11.28 -3.49 10.73
C GLY A 64 11.61 -2.21 9.95
N PHE A 65 10.95 -1.95 8.82
CA PHE A 65 11.04 -0.68 8.10
C PHE A 65 10.12 0.35 8.74
N GLY A 66 10.59 1.59 8.87
CA GLY A 66 9.76 2.71 9.31
C GLY A 66 8.60 2.91 8.35
N ALA A 67 7.40 3.15 8.88
CA ALA A 67 6.23 3.36 8.05
C ALA A 67 5.27 4.38 8.67
N VAL A 68 4.45 4.98 7.83
CA VAL A 68 3.34 5.84 8.23
C VAL A 68 2.06 5.20 7.74
N ARG A 69 1.16 4.85 8.66
CA ARG A 69 -0.20 4.41 8.32
C ARG A 69 -1.10 5.63 8.32
N ASN A 70 -1.97 5.75 7.32
CA ASN A 70 -3.04 6.73 7.35
C ASN A 70 -4.34 6.16 6.76
N VAL A 71 -5.46 6.62 7.32
CA VAL A 71 -6.82 6.30 6.90
C VAL A 71 -7.47 7.62 6.48
N PRO A 72 -7.23 8.08 5.25
CA PRO A 72 -7.81 9.34 4.81
C PRO A 72 -9.32 9.18 4.67
N ASP A 73 -10.06 10.11 5.27
CA ASP A 73 -11.49 10.26 5.06
C ASP A 73 -11.71 11.18 3.86
N LEU A 74 -11.98 10.58 2.70
CA LEU A 74 -12.20 11.29 1.44
C LEU A 74 -13.69 11.21 1.10
N PRO A 75 -14.45 12.32 1.21
CA PRO A 75 -15.88 12.34 0.89
C PRO A 75 -16.16 11.76 -0.50
N GLY A 76 -17.08 10.80 -0.57
CA GLY A 76 -17.47 10.14 -1.84
C GLY A 76 -16.48 9.09 -2.37
N SER A 77 -15.37 8.83 -1.66
CA SER A 77 -14.45 7.74 -1.99
C SER A 77 -14.75 6.50 -1.15
N PRO A 78 -14.51 5.28 -1.69
CA PRO A 78 -14.54 4.08 -0.88
C PRO A 78 -13.51 4.15 0.27
N PRO A 79 -13.76 3.45 1.40
CA PRO A 79 -12.80 3.40 2.49
C PRO A 79 -11.44 2.89 2.03
N ILE A 80 -10.37 3.55 2.49
CA ILE A 80 -8.99 3.14 2.20
C ILE A 80 -8.14 3.13 3.47
N CYS A 81 -7.26 2.15 3.57
CA CYS A 81 -6.16 2.15 4.53
C CYS A 81 -4.86 2.05 3.76
N GLN A 82 -3.91 2.94 4.02
CA GLN A 82 -2.64 2.95 3.33
C GLN A 82 -1.44 3.05 4.28
N LEU A 83 -0.33 2.52 3.80
CA LEU A 83 0.97 2.52 4.45
C LEU A 83 1.98 3.13 3.49
N ALA A 84 2.69 4.16 3.93
CA ALA A 84 3.90 4.68 3.29
C ALA A 84 5.10 4.10 4.04
N ILE A 85 5.85 3.21 3.39
CA ILE A 85 6.96 2.47 3.99
C ILE A 85 8.27 3.09 3.50
N ASP A 86 9.11 3.53 4.41
CA ASP A 86 10.46 4.01 4.12
C ASP A 86 11.34 2.83 3.71
N VAL A 87 11.74 2.78 2.44
CA VAL A 87 12.55 1.69 1.89
C VAL A 87 14.00 2.09 1.61
N ALA A 88 14.26 3.39 1.49
CA ALA A 88 15.57 4.00 1.31
C ALA A 88 15.44 5.53 1.42
N PRO A 89 16.54 6.28 1.63
CA PRO A 89 16.50 7.74 1.71
C PRO A 89 15.77 8.38 0.53
N GLY A 90 14.67 9.08 0.82
CA GLY A 90 13.84 9.74 -0.20
C GLY A 90 13.04 8.78 -1.08
N GLN A 91 12.83 7.53 -0.66
CA GLN A 91 12.08 6.51 -1.41
C GLN A 91 11.06 5.80 -0.54
N THR A 92 9.85 5.66 -1.06
CA THR A 92 8.73 5.05 -0.34
C THR A 92 8.10 3.94 -1.17
N VAL A 93 7.75 2.85 -0.51
CA VAL A 93 6.75 1.92 -1.04
C VAL A 93 5.42 2.23 -0.38
N ARG A 94 4.44 2.65 -1.19
CA ARG A 94 3.07 2.84 -0.75
C ARG A 94 2.26 1.58 -1.02
N VAL A 95 1.61 1.06 0.01
CA VAL A 95 0.64 -0.04 -0.12
C VAL A 95 -0.71 0.45 0.35
N GLN A 96 -1.75 0.20 -0.43
CA GLN A 96 -3.11 0.61 -0.10
C GLN A 96 -4.04 -0.60 -0.18
N ALA A 97 -4.90 -0.75 0.82
CA ALA A 97 -6.10 -1.55 0.71
C ALA A 97 -7.29 -0.62 0.52
N ASN A 98 -8.06 -0.84 -0.54
CA ASN A 98 -9.30 -0.12 -0.81
C ASN A 98 -10.48 -1.08 -0.74
N ALA A 99 -11.57 -0.67 -0.11
CA ALA A 99 -12.80 -1.44 -0.06
C ALA A 99 -13.72 -1.11 -1.25
N ILE A 100 -14.73 -1.95 -1.48
CA ILE A 100 -15.96 -1.54 -2.19
C ILE A 100 -16.78 -0.58 -1.33
N PRO A 101 -17.76 0.16 -1.89
CA PRO A 101 -18.74 0.87 -1.07
C PRO A 101 -19.47 -0.10 -0.13
N ASN A 102 -19.62 0.29 1.15
CA ASN A 102 -20.26 -0.52 2.20
C ASN A 102 -19.69 -1.94 2.32
N PRO A 103 -18.39 -2.10 2.64
CA PRO A 103 -17.79 -3.41 2.78
C PRO A 103 -18.42 -4.20 3.94
N PRO A 104 -18.39 -5.55 3.91
CA PRO A 104 -18.90 -6.40 4.98
C PRO A 104 -18.03 -6.40 6.25
N TYR A 105 -17.05 -5.49 6.35
CA TYR A 105 -16.07 -5.39 7.41
C TYR A 105 -15.73 -3.92 7.72
N GLY A 106 -15.21 -3.68 8.92
CA GLY A 106 -14.81 -2.34 9.37
C GLY A 106 -13.40 -1.91 8.94
N MET A 107 -13.02 -0.69 9.29
CA MET A 107 -11.70 -0.12 8.99
C MET A 107 -10.53 -0.92 9.57
N ASP A 108 -10.70 -1.53 10.74
CA ASP A 108 -9.65 -2.33 11.38
C ASP A 108 -9.24 -3.54 10.51
N GLU A 109 -10.22 -4.23 9.94
CA GLU A 109 -9.98 -5.35 9.03
C GLU A 109 -9.37 -4.86 7.71
N LEU A 110 -9.82 -3.72 7.19
CA LEU A 110 -9.21 -3.13 5.99
C LEU A 110 -7.73 -2.78 6.21
N CYS A 111 -7.39 -2.21 7.37
CA CYS A 111 -6.01 -1.92 7.73
C CYS A 111 -5.19 -3.19 7.98
N ARG A 112 -5.78 -4.23 8.58
CA ARG A 112 -5.12 -5.54 8.73
C ARG A 112 -4.76 -6.13 7.36
N ARG A 113 -5.65 -6.02 6.37
CA ARG A 113 -5.38 -6.42 4.98
C ARG A 113 -4.26 -5.59 4.35
N ALA A 114 -4.22 -4.28 4.60
CA ALA A 114 -3.13 -3.42 4.14
C ALA A 114 -1.79 -3.82 4.76
N ASP A 115 -1.75 -4.14 6.05
CA ASP A 115 -0.54 -4.60 6.76
C ASP A 115 -0.03 -5.94 6.21
N GLU A 116 -0.93 -6.89 6.00
CA GLU A 116 -0.58 -8.21 5.45
C GLU A 116 0.00 -8.07 4.03
N ALA A 117 -0.66 -7.27 3.18
CA ALA A 117 -0.17 -6.97 1.84
C ALA A 117 1.18 -6.24 1.88
N ALA A 118 1.36 -5.27 2.79
CA ALA A 118 2.60 -4.53 2.97
C ALA A 118 3.76 -5.44 3.37
N SER A 119 3.54 -6.35 4.32
CA SER A 119 4.55 -7.33 4.72
C SER A 119 4.98 -8.23 3.56
N MET A 120 4.01 -8.70 2.75
CA MET A 120 4.28 -9.49 1.55
C MET A 120 5.05 -8.71 0.48
N VAL A 121 4.63 -7.47 0.19
CA VAL A 121 5.32 -6.59 -0.75
C VAL A 121 6.77 -6.35 -0.31
N MET A 122 7.00 -6.07 0.98
CA MET A 122 8.33 -5.80 1.50
C MET A 122 9.23 -7.03 1.48
N THR A 123 8.68 -8.23 1.68
CA THR A 123 9.44 -9.48 1.50
C THR A 123 10.00 -9.58 0.08
N THR A 124 9.21 -9.24 -0.93
CA THR A 124 9.65 -9.26 -2.32
C THR A 124 10.60 -8.10 -2.64
N VAL A 125 10.38 -6.90 -2.11
CA VAL A 125 11.28 -5.75 -2.31
C VAL A 125 12.68 -6.05 -1.76
N VAL A 126 12.76 -6.55 -0.53
CA VAL A 126 14.04 -6.91 0.11
C VAL A 126 14.76 -8.02 -0.66
N ALA A 127 14.02 -9.04 -1.14
CA ALA A 127 14.61 -10.13 -1.91
C ALA A 127 15.21 -9.67 -3.25
N ASN A 128 14.75 -8.55 -3.81
CA ASN A 128 15.20 -8.01 -5.09
C ASN A 128 16.06 -6.75 -4.97
N ALA A 129 16.40 -6.32 -3.75
CA ALA A 129 17.28 -5.19 -3.55
C ALA A 129 18.70 -5.54 -4.06
N PRO A 130 19.34 -4.68 -4.87
CA PRO A 130 20.72 -4.89 -5.27
C PRO A 130 21.62 -4.92 -4.01
N LYS A 131 22.54 -5.90 -3.96
CA LYS A 131 23.52 -6.05 -2.88
C LYS A 131 24.65 -5.02 -3.01
#